data_AF-A0A1W9SAY6-F1
#
_entry.id   AF-A0A1W9SAY6-F1
#
_cell.length_a   1.000
_cell.length_b   1.000
_cell.length_c   1.000
_cell.angle_alpha   90.00
_cell.angle_beta   90.00
_cell.angle_gamma   90.00
#
_symmetry.space_group_name_H-M   'P 1'
#
loop_
_entity.id
_entity.type
_entity.pdbx_description
1 polymer ?
#
loop_
_entity_poly.entity_id
_entity_poly.type
_entity_poly.pdbx_seq_one_letter_code
_entity_poly.pdbx_strand_id
1 'polypeptide(L)'
;MKQIGKLTSNSGLDNKQQLRKTNKINSIYSSLAIENNTLTKKQVKDIINGKLVVGSKRDILEVQNAIKVYDNISEINPFNENDLLKYHRVMMD
;
A
#
# COMPACT_ATOMS: atom_id res chain seq x y z
N MET A 1 -1.17 10.54 41.32
CA MET A 1 -1.66 10.94 39.99
C MET A 1 -0.49 10.96 39.01
N LYS A 2 -0.48 10.03 38.05
CA LYS A 2 0.61 9.83 37.09
C LYS A 2 0.41 10.82 35.94
N GLN A 3 1.41 11.65 35.64
CA GLN A 3 1.29 12.68 34.61
C GLN A 3 1.03 12.04 33.23
N ILE A 4 -0.17 12.26 32.69
CA ILE A 4 -0.64 11.79 31.38
C ILE A 4 -0.29 12.79 30.25
N GLY A 5 0.49 13.82 30.57
CA GLY A 5 0.64 15.04 29.76
C GLY A 5 1.95 15.19 29.01
N LYS A 6 2.70 14.12 28.73
CA LYS A 6 3.90 14.21 27.89
C LYS A 6 3.69 13.40 26.61
N LEU A 7 2.84 13.94 25.73
CA LEU A 7 2.93 13.63 24.31
C LEU A 7 4.29 14.16 23.86
N THR A 8 5.25 13.25 23.81
CA THR A 8 6.58 13.46 23.27
C THR A 8 6.41 13.94 21.82
N SER A 9 6.60 15.23 21.59
CA SER A 9 6.40 15.89 20.29
C SER A 9 7.29 15.34 19.17
N ASN A 10 8.25 14.47 19.48
CA ASN A 10 9.06 13.71 18.50
C ASN A 10 8.53 12.30 18.18
N SER A 11 7.67 11.68 19.00
CA SER A 11 7.16 10.32 18.74
C SER A 11 5.93 10.30 17.82
N GLY A 12 5.18 11.39 17.75
CA GLY A 12 3.96 11.47 16.93
C GLY A 12 4.22 11.42 15.41
N LEU A 13 5.37 11.94 14.96
CA LEU A 13 5.75 11.95 13.54
C LEU A 13 6.13 10.56 13.04
N ASP A 14 6.89 9.79 13.81
CA ASP A 14 7.27 8.41 13.49
C ASP A 14 6.05 7.49 13.45
N ASN A 15 5.13 7.64 14.41
CA ASN A 15 3.90 6.87 14.45
C ASN A 15 3.03 7.12 13.21
N LYS A 16 2.94 8.36 12.71
CA LYS A 16 2.14 8.68 11.51
C LYS A 16 2.68 7.99 10.25
N GLN A 17 4.01 7.94 10.07
CA GLN A 17 4.63 7.26 8.93
C GLN A 17 4.42 5.74 8.99
N GLN A 18 4.57 5.14 10.17
CA GLN A 18 4.32 3.71 10.37
C GLN A 18 2.86 3.34 10.11
N LEU A 19 1.92 4.18 10.55
CA LEU A 19 0.48 3.99 10.28
C LEU A 19 0.16 4.07 8.79
N ARG A 20 0.68 5.07 8.07
CA ARG A 20 0.49 5.17 6.60
C ARG A 20 0.99 3.93 5.88
N LYS A 21 2.19 3.46 6.23
CA LYS A 21 2.78 2.25 5.65
C LYS A 21 1.93 1.01 5.95
N THR A 22 1.46 0.87 7.18
CA THR A 22 0.59 -0.24 7.59
C THR A 22 -0.74 -0.23 6.86
N ASN A 23 -1.36 0.93 6.72
CA ASN A 23 -2.60 1.10 5.97
C ASN A 23 -2.41 0.75 4.49
N LYS A 24 -1.33 1.23 3.85
CA LYS A 24 -1.01 0.87 2.46
C LYS A 24 -0.87 -0.64 2.27
N ILE A 25 -0.12 -1.32 3.17
CA ILE A 25 0.03 -2.79 3.13
C ILE A 25 -1.33 -3.48 3.22
N ASN A 26 -2.18 -3.05 4.16
CA ASN A 26 -3.51 -3.63 4.36
C ASN A 26 -4.41 -3.41 3.13
N SER A 27 -4.45 -2.18 2.60
CA SER A 27 -5.28 -1.85 1.43
C SER A 27 -4.87 -2.67 0.21
N ILE A 28 -3.58 -2.72 -0.13
CA ILE A 28 -3.10 -3.48 -1.29
C ILE A 28 -3.39 -4.97 -1.13
N TYR A 29 -3.08 -5.55 0.04
CA TYR A 29 -3.34 -6.96 0.30
C TYR A 29 -4.83 -7.30 0.21
N SER A 30 -5.69 -6.54 0.88
CA SER A 30 -7.13 -6.80 0.92
C SER A 30 -7.78 -6.66 -0.46
N SER A 31 -7.40 -5.65 -1.25
CA SER A 31 -7.91 -5.49 -2.61
C SER A 31 -7.51 -6.65 -3.51
N LEU A 32 -6.24 -7.04 -3.52
CA LEU A 32 -5.75 -8.10 -4.40
C LEU A 32 -6.24 -9.49 -3.98
N ALA A 33 -6.44 -9.73 -2.69
CA ALA A 33 -7.01 -11.00 -2.20
C ALA A 33 -8.44 -11.24 -2.72
N ILE A 34 -9.23 -10.17 -2.93
CA ILE A 34 -10.57 -10.26 -3.54
C ILE A 34 -10.46 -10.66 -5.01
N GLU A 35 -9.44 -10.17 -5.71
CA GLU A 35 -9.11 -10.51 -7.10
C GLU A 35 -8.35 -11.84 -7.25
N ASN A 36 -8.42 -12.71 -6.24
CA ASN A 36 -7.79 -14.04 -6.19
C ASN A 36 -6.25 -14.03 -6.29
N ASN A 37 -5.59 -12.94 -5.88
CA ASN A 37 -4.13 -12.95 -5.70
C ASN A 37 -3.75 -13.87 -4.53
N THR A 38 -2.76 -14.75 -4.75
CA THR A 38 -2.42 -15.81 -3.79
C THR A 38 -1.36 -15.40 -2.77
N LEU A 39 -0.78 -14.20 -2.89
CA LEU A 39 0.29 -13.75 -2.00
C LEU A 39 -0.23 -13.45 -0.60
N THR A 40 0.46 -13.97 0.40
CA THR A 40 0.16 -13.66 1.80
C THR A 40 0.43 -12.19 2.12
N LYS A 41 -0.24 -11.67 3.15
CA LYS A 41 0.01 -10.31 3.68
C LYS A 41 1.48 -10.06 4.01
N LYS A 42 2.20 -11.09 4.48
CA LYS A 42 3.64 -11.01 4.76
C LYS A 42 4.44 -10.81 3.47
N GLN A 43 4.13 -11.58 2.42
CA GLN A 43 4.77 -11.43 1.11
C GLN A 43 4.50 -10.05 0.49
N VAL A 44 3.27 -9.55 0.54
CA VAL A 44 2.94 -8.18 0.10
C VAL A 44 3.77 -7.13 0.86
N LYS A 45 3.86 -7.27 2.19
CA LYS A 45 4.72 -6.41 3.03
C LYS A 45 6.19 -6.50 2.62
N ASP A 46 6.70 -7.69 2.35
CA ASP A 46 8.09 -7.90 1.98
C ASP A 46 8.40 -7.29 0.60
N ILE A 47 7.49 -7.38 -0.38
CA ILE A 47 7.58 -6.68 -1.69
C ILE A 47 7.62 -5.16 -1.48
N ILE A 48 6.73 -4.60 -0.67
CA ILE A 48 6.71 -3.16 -0.35
C ILE A 48 8.02 -2.70 0.32
N ASN A 49 8.71 -3.59 1.03
CA ASN A 49 9.99 -3.31 1.67
C ASN A 49 11.20 -3.61 0.75
N GLY A 50 10.99 -3.97 -0.52
CA GLY A 50 12.05 -4.29 -1.47
C GLY A 50 12.76 -5.62 -1.20
N LYS A 51 12.14 -6.54 -0.46
CA LYS A 51 12.69 -7.87 -0.20
C LYS A 51 12.29 -8.86 -1.30
N LEU A 52 13.12 -9.87 -1.49
CA LEU A 52 12.82 -10.97 -2.41
C LEU A 52 11.66 -11.83 -1.89
N VAL A 53 10.75 -12.18 -2.78
CA VAL A 53 9.57 -13.01 -2.51
C VAL A 53 9.44 -14.06 -3.59
N VAL A 54 9.16 -15.30 -3.18
CA VAL A 54 8.81 -16.40 -4.07
C VAL A 54 7.29 -16.46 -4.21
N GLY A 55 6.79 -16.54 -5.44
CA GLY A 55 5.37 -16.60 -5.75
C GLY A 55 5.12 -16.59 -7.26
N SER A 56 3.84 -16.62 -7.65
CA SER A 56 3.44 -16.45 -9.05
C SER A 56 3.98 -15.14 -9.62
N LYS A 57 4.58 -15.18 -10.81
CA LYS A 57 5.06 -13.97 -11.50
C LYS A 57 3.94 -12.95 -11.70
N ARG A 58 2.73 -13.43 -12.03
CA ARG A 58 1.54 -12.59 -12.23
C ARG A 58 1.16 -11.88 -10.93
N ASP A 59 1.04 -12.63 -9.84
CA ASP A 59 0.60 -12.09 -8.56
C ASP A 59 1.63 -11.10 -7.96
N ILE A 60 2.92 -11.35 -8.18
CA ILE A 60 3.99 -10.41 -7.81
C ILE A 60 3.88 -9.12 -8.62
N LEU A 61 3.65 -9.22 -9.93
CA LEU A 61 3.49 -8.05 -10.80
C LEU A 61 2.27 -7.22 -10.40
N GLU A 62 1.13 -7.85 -10.10
CA GLU A 62 -0.06 -7.16 -9.60
C GLU A 62 0.22 -6.36 -8.32
N VAL A 63 0.97 -6.94 -7.37
CA VAL A 63 1.37 -6.22 -6.16
C VAL A 63 2.28 -5.03 -6.50
N GLN A 64 3.26 -5.22 -7.40
CA GLN A 64 4.14 -4.13 -7.83
C GLN A 64 3.39 -3.00 -8.52
N ASN A 65 2.39 -3.32 -9.34
CA ASN A 65 1.55 -2.34 -10.01
C ASN A 65 0.61 -1.63 -9.04
N ALA A 66 -0.01 -2.37 -8.12
CA ALA A 66 -0.81 -1.78 -7.05
C ALA A 66 0.02 -0.81 -6.20
N ILE A 67 1.29 -1.13 -5.90
CA ILE A 67 2.21 -0.21 -5.21
C ILE A 67 2.32 1.12 -5.96
N LYS A 68 2.57 1.09 -7.28
CA LYS A 68 2.68 2.28 -8.13
C LYS A 68 1.38 3.11 -8.11
N VAL A 69 0.22 2.47 -8.21
CA VAL A 69 -1.07 3.16 -8.17
C VAL A 69 -1.30 3.82 -6.81
N TYR A 70 -1.12 3.06 -5.72
CA TYR A 70 -1.37 3.53 -4.36
C TYR A 70 -0.37 4.60 -3.89
N ASP A 71 0.84 4.63 -4.43
CA ASP A 71 1.79 5.72 -4.17
C ASP A 71 1.29 7.07 -4.69
N ASN A 72 0.48 7.07 -5.75
CA ASN A 72 -0.07 8.28 -6.34
C ASN A 72 -1.52 8.56 -5.92
N ILE A 73 -2.08 7.81 -4.96
CA ILE A 73 -3.51 7.82 -4.65
C ILE A 73 -4.06 9.20 -4.23
N SER A 74 -3.22 10.04 -3.62
CA SER A 74 -3.57 11.41 -3.24
C SER A 74 -3.68 12.38 -4.42
N GLU A 75 -3.15 12.00 -5.57
CA GLU A 75 -3.13 12.79 -6.81
C GLU A 75 -4.22 12.37 -7.79
N ILE A 76 -4.91 11.25 -7.53
CA ILE A 76 -5.97 10.72 -8.39
C ILE A 76 -7.26 11.50 -8.12
N ASN A 77 -7.80 12.16 -9.14
CA ASN A 77 -9.15 12.71 -9.05
C ASN A 77 -10.17 11.61 -9.36
N PRO A 78 -10.98 11.15 -8.39
CA PRO A 78 -11.94 10.06 -8.61
C PRO A 78 -13.09 10.44 -9.58
N PHE A 79 -13.27 11.73 -9.87
CA PHE A 79 -14.29 12.23 -10.79
C PHE A 79 -13.72 12.54 -12.19
N ASN A 80 -12.46 12.21 -12.44
CA ASN A 80 -11.81 12.42 -13.73
C ASN A 80 -11.63 11.07 -14.45
N GLU A 81 -12.28 10.91 -15.60
CA GLU A 81 -12.17 9.72 -16.43
C GLU A 81 -10.74 9.46 -16.93
N ASN A 82 -9.99 10.51 -17.27
CA ASN A 82 -8.61 10.36 -17.73
C ASN A 82 -7.71 9.80 -16.63
N ASP A 83 -7.95 10.20 -15.37
CA ASP A 83 -7.21 9.65 -14.22
C ASP A 83 -7.57 8.18 -14.02
N LEU A 84 -8.85 7.82 -14.13
CA LEU A 84 -9.30 6.43 -14.06
C LEU A 84 -8.58 5.57 -15.11
N LEU A 85 -8.59 5.97 -16.38
CA LEU A 85 -7.96 5.23 -17.47
C LEU A 85 -6.44 5.16 -17.31
N LYS A 86 -5.80 6.25 -16.88
CA LYS A 86 -4.36 6.31 -16.64
C LYS A 86 -3.94 5.30 -15.58
N TYR A 87 -4.57 5.32 -14.41
CA TYR A 87 -4.17 4.43 -13.31
C TYR A 87 -4.65 3.00 -13.50
N HIS A 88 -5.72 2.78 -14.28
CA HIS A 88 -6.07 1.45 -14.74
C HIS A 88 -4.96 0.83 -15.61
N ARG A 89 -4.38 1.60 -16.55
CA ARG A 89 -3.23 1.14 -17.34
C ARG A 89 -2.05 0.77 -16.45
N VAL A 90 -1.67 1.63 -15.50
CA VAL A 90 -0.59 1.34 -14.54
C VAL A 90 -0.83 0.06 -13.75
N MET A 91 -2.09 -0.27 -13.43
CA MET A 91 -2.45 -1.52 -12.76
C MET A 91 -2.21 -2.75 -13.65
N MET A 92 -2.39 -2.61 -14.97
CA MET A 92 -2.37 -3.69 -15.95
C MET A 92 -1.03 -3.87 -16.68
N ASP A 93 -0.07 -2.95 -16.50
CA ASP A 93 1.26 -2.95 -17.14
C ASP A 93 2.22 -4.03 -16.61
#